data_AF-A0A8T4KZC3-F1
#
_entry.id   AF-A0A8T4KZC3-F1
#
_cell.length_a   1.000
_cell.length_b   1.000
_cell.length_c   1.000
_cell.angle_alpha   90.00
_cell.angle_beta   90.00
_cell.angle_gamma   90.00
#
_symmetry.space_group_name_H-M   'P 1'
#
loop_
_entity.id
_entity.type
_entity.pdbx_description
1 polymer ?
#
loop_
_entity_poly.entity_id
_entity_poly.type
_entity_poly.pdbx_seq_one_letter_code
_entity_poly.pdbx_strand_id
1 'polypeptide(L)'
;MKDLKPRSGFDELSGEIVSVSESRSFANERGSGKVASAVLKDNKGKEVKLSLWNDEIDKVKEGSKVKITNGWCSEWQGQIQVSAGRNGTLEVEE
;
A
#
# COMPACT_ATOMS: atom_id res chain seq x y z
N MET A 1 1.42 -4.02 -14.91
CA MET A 1 2.01 -2.68 -14.68
C MET A 1 2.57 -2.05 -15.96
N LYS A 2 1.71 -1.43 -16.76
CA LYS A 2 2.08 -0.32 -17.65
C LYS A 2 1.57 0.93 -16.91
N ASP A 3 2.43 1.92 -16.71
CA ASP A 3 2.05 3.26 -16.19
C ASP A 3 1.75 3.42 -14.68
N LEU A 4 2.58 2.86 -13.79
CA LEU A 4 2.66 3.40 -12.42
C LEU A 4 3.47 4.69 -12.47
N LYS A 5 2.79 5.82 -12.70
CA LYS A 5 3.35 7.15 -12.54
C LYS A 5 3.10 7.63 -11.11
N PRO A 6 4.06 8.31 -10.46
CA PRO A 6 3.78 8.99 -9.21
C PRO A 6 2.63 9.99 -9.42
N ARG A 7 1.68 10.06 -8.46
CA ARG A 7 0.43 10.85 -8.55
C ARG A 7 -0.54 10.33 -9.63
N SER A 8 -0.62 9.01 -9.83
CA SER A 8 -1.58 8.39 -10.75
C SER A 8 -2.32 7.24 -10.08
N GLY A 9 -3.59 7.07 -10.46
CA GLY A 9 -4.36 5.87 -10.13
C GLY A 9 -4.00 4.72 -11.06
N PHE A 10 -4.20 3.49 -10.59
CA PHE A 10 -4.09 2.27 -11.40
C PHE A 10 -5.33 1.40 -11.19
N ASP A 11 -5.74 0.71 -12.25
CA ASP A 11 -6.91 -0.18 -12.20
C ASP A 11 -6.68 -1.42 -11.33
N GLU A 12 -5.52 -2.08 -11.46
CA GLU A 12 -5.20 -3.30 -10.71
C GLU A 12 -3.68 -3.47 -10.50
N LEU A 13 -3.31 -3.86 -9.29
CA LEU A 13 -1.94 -4.13 -8.87
C LEU A 13 -1.94 -5.33 -7.92
N SER A 14 -1.40 -6.45 -8.38
CA SER A 14 -1.15 -7.63 -7.55
C SER A 14 0.34 -7.75 -7.25
N GLY A 15 0.67 -8.27 -6.07
CA GLY A 15 2.04 -8.56 -5.69
C GLY A 15 2.12 -9.32 -4.37
N GLU A 16 3.33 -9.71 -4.01
CA GLU A 16 3.60 -10.30 -2.69
C GLU A 16 4.11 -9.24 -1.73
N ILE A 17 3.75 -9.37 -0.46
CA ILE A 17 4.33 -8.56 0.60
C ILE A 17 5.67 -9.15 0.99
N VAL A 18 6.74 -8.41 0.70
CA VAL A 18 8.11 -8.83 1.04
C VAL A 18 8.38 -8.59 2.52
N SER A 19 7.89 -7.48 3.06
CA SER A 19 8.05 -7.15 4.48
C SER A 19 7.05 -6.07 4.90
N VAL A 20 6.60 -6.13 6.14
CA VAL A 20 5.73 -5.12 6.74
C VAL A 20 6.55 -4.34 7.76
N SER A 21 6.76 -3.05 7.51
CA SER A 21 7.42 -2.15 8.45
C SER A 21 6.49 -1.77 9.60
N GLU A 22 7.07 -1.27 10.69
CA GLU A 22 6.34 -0.90 11.89
C GLU A 22 5.18 0.08 11.63
N SER A 23 4.07 -0.15 12.33
CA SER A 23 2.92 0.75 12.30
C SER A 23 3.26 2.05 13.03
N ARG A 24 3.27 3.15 12.27
CA ARG A 24 3.43 4.51 12.79
C ARG A 24 2.07 5.05 13.21
N SER A 25 1.97 5.44 14.47
CA SER A 25 0.81 6.19 14.97
C SER A 25 0.94 7.64 14.53
N PHE A 26 -0.10 8.23 13.93
CA PHE A 26 -0.18 9.66 13.68
C PHE A 26 -1.31 10.26 14.53
N ALA A 27 -1.06 11.40 15.14
CA ALA A 27 -2.07 12.15 15.88
C ALA A 27 -2.11 13.57 15.31
N ASN A 28 -3.26 13.95 14.75
CA ASN A 28 -3.52 15.29 14.22
C ASN A 28 -4.73 15.91 14.92
N GLU A 29 -4.94 17.20 14.70
CA GLU A 29 -6.04 18.01 15.28
C GLU A 29 -7.46 17.49 14.96
N ARG A 30 -7.58 16.63 13.94
CA ARG A 30 -8.85 15.98 13.52
C ARG A 30 -8.99 14.52 13.97
N GLY A 31 -7.98 13.94 14.63
CA GLY A 31 -8.02 12.56 15.11
C GLY A 31 -6.64 11.87 15.12
N SER A 32 -6.59 10.74 15.84
CA SER A 32 -5.45 9.82 15.89
C SER A 32 -5.73 8.57 15.06
N GLY A 33 -4.74 8.09 14.32
CA GLY A 33 -4.82 6.83 13.57
C GLY A 33 -3.46 6.14 13.48
N LYS A 34 -3.45 4.93 12.93
CA LYS A 34 -2.22 4.17 12.66
C LYS A 34 -2.04 3.97 11.16
N VAL A 35 -0.80 4.11 10.70
CA VAL A 35 -0.37 3.83 9.34
C VAL A 35 0.85 2.91 9.37
N ALA A 36 0.81 1.76 8.70
CA ALA A 36 1.99 0.91 8.50
C ALA A 36 2.49 1.04 7.06
N SER A 37 3.78 0.82 6.88
CA SER A 37 4.40 0.77 5.56
C SER A 37 4.73 -0.68 5.22
N ALA A 38 4.07 -1.29 4.25
CA ALA A 38 4.45 -2.58 3.73
C ALA A 38 5.24 -2.44 2.42
N VAL A 39 6.08 -3.41 2.09
CA VAL A 39 6.79 -3.48 0.81
C VAL A 39 6.07 -4.53 -0.03
N LEU A 40 5.44 -4.08 -1.10
CA LEU A 40 4.83 -4.94 -2.10
C LEU A 40 5.79 -5.09 -3.27
N LYS A 41 6.07 -6.34 -3.65
CA LYS A 41 6.89 -6.67 -4.79
C LYS A 41 6.03 -7.33 -5.86
N ASP A 42 6.07 -6.73 -7.04
CA ASP A 42 5.43 -7.30 -8.22
C ASP A 42 6.34 -8.33 -8.90
N ASN A 43 5.73 -9.17 -9.74
CA ASN A 43 6.44 -10.11 -10.61
C ASN A 43 7.49 -9.44 -11.51
N LYS A 44 7.34 -8.14 -11.82
CA LYS A 44 8.34 -7.35 -12.57
C LYS A 44 9.58 -6.96 -11.76
N GLY A 45 9.71 -7.41 -10.51
CA GLY A 45 10.84 -7.06 -9.63
C GLY A 45 10.82 -5.60 -9.16
N LYS A 46 9.69 -4.91 -9.34
CA LYS A 46 9.48 -3.56 -8.81
C LYS A 46 8.92 -3.67 -7.40
N GLU A 47 9.59 -3.00 -6.48
CA GLU A 47 9.18 -2.88 -5.09
C GLU A 47 8.51 -1.52 -4.89
N VAL A 48 7.34 -1.52 -4.27
CA VAL A 48 6.57 -0.31 -3.98
C VAL A 48 6.16 -0.33 -2.52
N LYS A 49 6.19 0.85 -1.87
CA LYS A 49 5.74 0.97 -0.48
C LYS A 49 4.23 1.09 -0.45
N LEU A 50 3.55 0.19 0.23
CA LEU A 50 2.11 0.23 0.48
C LEU A 50 1.85 0.88 1.84
N SER A 51 1.02 1.92 1.89
CA SER A 51 0.56 2.53 3.14
C SER A 51 -0.75 1.88 3.56
N LEU A 52 -0.71 1.16 4.68
CA LEU A 52 -1.83 0.44 5.27
C LEU A 52 -2.39 1.26 6.43
N TRP A 53 -3.70 1.48 6.48
CA TRP A 53 -4.34 2.27 7.52
C TRP A 53 -5.12 1.38 8.49
N ASN A 54 -4.90 1.60 9.79
CA ASN A 54 -5.61 0.96 10.89
C ASN A 54 -5.81 -0.56 10.70
N ASP A 55 -7.00 -0.98 10.26
CA ASP A 55 -7.42 -2.38 10.09
C ASP A 55 -6.70 -3.09 8.92
N GLU A 56 -6.25 -2.34 7.90
CA GLU A 56 -5.48 -2.90 6.78
C GLU A 56 -4.13 -3.45 7.25
N ILE A 57 -3.58 -2.91 8.35
CA ILE A 57 -2.31 -3.34 8.94
C ILE A 57 -2.43 -4.75 9.50
N ASP A 58 -3.59 -5.08 10.09
CA ASP A 58 -3.81 -6.39 10.71
C ASP A 58 -4.13 -7.46 9.65
N LYS A 59 -4.76 -7.04 8.55
CA LYS A 59 -5.06 -7.91 7.40
C LYS A 59 -3.83 -8.30 6.59
N VAL A 60 -2.87 -7.39 6.45
CA VAL A 60 -1.71 -7.60 5.59
C VAL A 60 -0.52 -8.10 6.41
N LYS A 61 -0.01 -9.28 6.05
CA LYS A 61 1.16 -9.90 6.68
C LYS A 61 2.30 -10.11 5.69
N GLU A 62 3.49 -10.29 6.25
CA GLU A 62 4.70 -10.63 5.51
C GLU A 62 4.52 -11.98 4.81
N GLY A 63 4.84 -12.04 3.52
CA GLY A 63 4.66 -13.24 2.68
C GLY A 63 3.25 -13.44 2.11
N SER A 64 2.26 -12.68 2.55
CA SER A 64 0.91 -12.74 1.95
C SER A 64 0.90 -12.08 0.58
N LYS A 65 0.06 -12.60 -0.32
CA LYS A 65 -0.21 -11.93 -1.60
C LYS A 65 -1.32 -10.93 -1.39
N VAL A 66 -1.16 -9.74 -1.95
CA VAL A 66 -2.23 -8.74 -1.92
C VAL A 66 -2.54 -8.27 -3.32
N LYS A 67 -3.82 -7.99 -3.52
CA LYS A 67 -4.36 -7.42 -4.74
C LYS A 67 -5.02 -6.10 -4.41
N ILE A 68 -4.56 -5.04 -5.07
CA ILE A 68 -5.12 -3.71 -4.94
C ILE A 68 -5.82 -3.38 -6.25
N THR A 69 -7.07 -3.00 -6.16
CA THR A 69 -7.89 -2.59 -7.31
C THR A 69 -8.24 -1.13 -7.14
N ASN A 70 -8.22 -0.32 -8.20
CA ASN A 70 -8.43 1.14 -8.16
C ASN A 70 -7.55 1.88 -7.14
N GLY A 71 -6.30 1.44 -6.98
CA GLY A 71 -5.38 2.03 -6.02
C GLY A 71 -4.78 3.35 -6.52
N TRP A 72 -4.14 4.05 -5.59
CA TRP A 72 -3.53 5.34 -5.83
C TRP A 72 -2.03 5.32 -5.51
N CYS A 73 -1.20 5.66 -6.50
CA CYS A 73 0.21 5.95 -6.30
C CYS A 73 0.40 7.42 -5.98
N SER A 74 0.89 7.72 -4.78
CA SER A 74 1.41 9.01 -4.40
C SER A 74 2.94 8.98 -4.32
N GLU A 75 3.57 10.15 -4.36
CA GLU A 75 5.00 10.28 -4.09
C GLU A 75 5.16 11.19 -2.88
N TRP A 76 5.84 10.70 -1.86
CA TRP A 76 6.12 11.44 -0.65
C TRP A 76 7.63 11.45 -0.40
N GLN A 77 8.21 12.66 -0.40
CA GLN A 77 9.66 12.87 -0.23
C GLN A 77 10.53 12.03 -1.20
N GLY A 78 10.12 11.92 -2.47
CA GLY A 78 10.85 11.15 -3.48
C GLY A 78 10.72 9.62 -3.33
N GLN A 79 9.92 9.13 -2.38
CA GLN A 79 9.54 7.73 -2.29
C GLN A 79 8.12 7.53 -2.82
N ILE A 80 7.97 6.60 -3.77
CA ILE A 80 6.65 6.19 -4.26
C ILE A 80 5.96 5.39 -3.16
N GLN A 81 4.77 5.85 -2.79
CA GLN A 81 3.87 5.20 -1.86
C GLN A 81 2.54 4.91 -2.54
N VAL A 82 2.08 3.69 -2.39
CA VAL A 82 0.83 3.18 -2.93
C VAL A 82 -0.15 3.04 -1.78
N SER A 83 -1.42 3.28 -2.06
CA SER A 83 -2.50 3.05 -1.10
C SER A 83 -3.73 2.61 -1.86
N ALA A 84 -4.67 1.93 -1.21
CA ALA A 84 -5.97 1.64 -1.80
C ALA A 84 -6.75 2.93 -2.13
N GLY A 85 -6.42 4.08 -1.52
CA GLY A 85 -7.13 5.34 -1.78
C GLY A 85 -8.59 5.26 -1.32
N ARG A 86 -9.44 6.18 -1.80
CA ARG A 86 -10.85 6.28 -1.35
C ARG A 86 -11.82 5.33 -2.06
N ASN A 87 -11.46 4.86 -3.25
CA ASN A 87 -12.28 3.96 -4.07
C ASN A 87 -11.57 2.64 -4.39
N GLY A 88 -10.36 2.42 -3.87
CA GLY A 88 -9.67 1.17 -4.10
C GLY A 88 -9.96 0.15 -3.03
N THR A 89 -9.83 -1.10 -3.44
CA THR A 89 -10.05 -2.28 -2.61
C THR A 89 -8.73 -2.99 -2.45
N LEU A 90 -8.36 -3.30 -1.21
CA LEU A 90 -7.25 -4.18 -0.89
C LEU A 90 -7.81 -5.55 -0.50
N GLU A 91 -7.44 -6.56 -1.28
CA GLU A 91 -7.70 -7.97 -0.99
C GLU A 91 -6.40 -8.65 -0.63
N VAL A 92 -6.43 -9.46 0.44
CA VAL A 92 -5.30 -10.28 0.85
C VAL A 92 -5.64 -11.71 0.48
N GLU A 93 -4.82 -12.32 -0.39
CA GLU A 93 -4.83 -13.75 -0.63
C GLU A 93 -3.88 -14.40 0.37
N GLU A 94 -4.46 -15.22 1.25
CA GLU A 94 -3.75 -16.00 2.28
C GLU A 94 -3.05 -17.23 1.70
#